data_AF-A0A1Y4ER47-F1
#
_entry.id   AF-A0A1Y4ER47-F1
#
_cell.length_a   1.000
_cell.length_b   1.000
_cell.length_c   1.000
_cell.angle_alpha   90.00
_cell.angle_beta   90.00
_cell.angle_gamma   90.00
#
_symmetry.space_group_name_H-M   'P 1'
#
loop_
_entity.id
_entity.type
_entity.pdbx_description
1 polymer ?
#
loop_
_entity_poly.entity_id
_entity_poly.type
_entity_poly.pdbx_seq_one_letter_code
_entity_poly.pdbx_strand_id
1 'polypeptide(L)' 'MKIDCIICGKNNLNKNTIGINKKLLGEDMENFYCMDCLAEYLGCTVEELLDKIEEFKEEGCKLFE' A
#
# COMPACT_ATOMS: atom_id res chain seq x y z
N MET A 1 4.26 -14.66 -5.85
CA MET A 1 5.32 -14.02 -5.05
C MET A 1 4.77 -13.79 -3.66
N LYS A 2 5.55 -14.07 -2.61
CA LYS A 2 5.26 -13.57 -1.27
C LYS A 2 5.91 -12.18 -1.19
N ILE A 3 5.11 -11.18 -0.85
CA ILE A 3 5.59 -9.82 -0.62
C ILE A 3 5.38 -9.55 0.86
N ASP A 4 6.45 -9.19 1.53
CA ASP A 4 6.51 -9.04 2.98
C ASP A 4 6.91 -7.59 3.32
N CYS A 5 6.47 -7.11 4.47
CA CYS A 5 6.80 -5.77 4.93
C CYS A 5 8.28 -5.68 5.32
N ILE A 6 9.01 -4.72 4.75
CA ILE A 6 10.45 -4.52 5.01
C ILE A 6 10.74 -4.06 6.44
N ILE A 7 9.77 -3.45 7.11
CA ILE A 7 9.93 -2.89 8.46
C ILE A 7 9.63 -3.92 9.55
N CYS A 8 8.46 -4.56 9.48
CA CYS A 8 7.97 -5.43 10.56
C CYS A 8 7.96 -6.92 10.20
N GLY A 9 8.31 -7.30 8.96
CA GLY A 9 8.26 -8.69 8.50
C GLY A 9 6.85 -9.26 8.40
N LYS A 10 5.81 -8.40 8.31
CA LYS A 10 4.44 -8.87 8.07
C LYS A 10 4.35 -9.48 6.68
N ASN A 11 4.05 -10.78 6.62
CA ASN A 11 4.11 -11.55 5.40
C ASN A 11 2.78 -11.54 4.63
N ASN A 12 2.84 -11.90 3.35
CA ASN A 12 1.67 -12.05 2.46
C ASN A 12 0.82 -10.77 2.38
N LEU A 13 1.45 -9.63 2.10
CA LEU A 13 0.75 -8.38 1.87
C LEU A 13 -0.27 -8.53 0.72
N ASN A 14 -1.47 -8.01 0.93
CA ASN A 14 -2.55 -8.15 -0.05
C ASN A 14 -2.37 -7.18 -1.24
N LYS A 15 -3.15 -7.40 -2.30
CA LYS A 15 -3.10 -6.59 -3.52
C LYS A 15 -3.26 -5.09 -3.24
N ASN A 16 -4.17 -4.69 -2.36
CA ASN A 16 -4.40 -3.28 -2.04
C ASN A 16 -3.19 -2.66 -1.32
N THR A 17 -2.60 -3.38 -0.37
CA THR A 17 -1.37 -2.95 0.30
C THR A 17 -0.23 -2.76 -0.70
N ILE A 18 -0.04 -3.72 -1.62
CA ILE A 18 0.98 -3.62 -2.68
C ILE A 18 0.68 -2.45 -3.62
N GLY A 19 -0.59 -2.30 -4.02
CA GLY A 19 -1.06 -1.27 -4.93
C GLY A 19 -0.87 0.14 -4.37
N ILE A 20 -1.21 0.37 -3.10
CA ILE A 20 -1.07 1.70 -2.48
C ILE A 20 0.39 2.07 -2.25
N ASN A 21 1.23 1.09 -1.94
CA ASN A 21 2.68 1.28 -1.92
C ASN A 21 3.17 1.80 -3.28
N LYS A 22 2.85 1.09 -4.37
CA LYS A 22 3.24 1.52 -5.73
C LYS A 22 2.68 2.88 -6.12
N LYS A 23 1.42 3.12 -5.80
CA LYS A 23 0.71 4.34 -6.16
C LYS A 23 1.28 5.58 -5.46
N LEU A 24 1.70 5.46 -4.20
CA LEU A 24 2.22 6.57 -3.40
C LEU A 24 3.74 6.72 -3.45
N LEU A 25 4.48 5.63 -3.57
CA LEU A 25 5.95 5.61 -3.48
C LEU A 25 6.65 5.36 -4.83
N GLY A 26 5.91 4.95 -5.87
CA GLY A 26 6.42 4.70 -7.22
C GLY A 26 6.31 3.23 -7.65
N GLU A 27 6.11 2.99 -8.95
CA GLU A 27 5.85 1.64 -9.48
C GLU A 27 7.08 0.71 -9.49
N ASP A 28 8.29 1.29 -9.51
CA ASP A 28 9.58 0.59 -9.60
C ASP A 28 10.15 0.17 -8.23
N MET A 29 9.35 0.24 -7.16
CA MET A 29 9.81 -0.12 -5.81
C MET A 29 9.94 -1.64 -5.61
N GLU A 30 11.03 -2.03 -4.94
CA GLU A 30 11.31 -3.45 -4.60
C GLU A 30 10.93 -3.80 -3.16
N ASN A 31 10.82 -2.81 -2.27
CA ASN A 31 10.52 -2.99 -0.85
C ASN A 31 9.12 -2.47 -0.52
N PHE A 32 8.31 -3.25 0.18
CA PHE A 32 6.92 -2.89 0.50
C PHE A 32 6.73 -2.69 2.00
N TYR A 33 5.77 -1.85 2.35
CA TYR A 33 5.30 -1.63 3.71
C TYR A 33 3.91 -2.25 3.89
N CYS A 34 3.63 -2.84 5.05
CA CYS A 34 2.24 -3.08 5.43
C CYS A 34 1.52 -1.75 5.71
N MET A 35 0.19 -1.74 5.75
CA MET A 35 -0.57 -0.49 5.97
C MET A 35 -0.13 0.26 7.22
N ASP A 36 0.09 -0.44 8.34
CA ASP A 36 0.51 0.17 9.60
C ASP A 36 1.85 0.91 9.46
N CYS A 37 2.87 0.24 8.91
CA CYS A 37 4.19 0.83 8.70
C CYS A 37 4.19 1.91 7.62
N LEU A 38 3.34 1.78 6.59
CA LEU A 38 3.19 2.80 5.57
C LEU A 38 2.55 4.07 6.15
N ALA A 39 1.52 3.91 6.98
CA ALA A 39 0.85 5.01 7.66
C ALA A 39 1.83 5.76 8.58
N GLU A 40 2.62 5.02 9.36
CA GLU A 40 3.68 5.60 10.18
C GLU A 40 4.75 6.32 9.35
N TYR A 41 5.20 5.72 8.24
CA TYR A 41 6.17 6.33 7.32
C TYR A 41 5.67 7.63 6.69
N LEU A 42 4.39 7.68 6.31
CA LEU A 42 3.76 8.85 5.70
C LEU A 42 3.22 9.87 6.72
N GLY A 43 3.22 9.53 8.02
CA GLY A 43 2.66 10.37 9.09
C GLY A 43 1.13 10.49 9.01
N CYS A 44 0.44 9.47 8.53
CA CYS A 44 -1.02 9.40 8.37
C CYS A 44 -1.60 8.21 9.16
N THR A 45 -2.91 8.01 9.09
CA THR A 45 -3.56 6.82 9.65
C THR A 45 -3.78 5.74 8.59
N VAL A 46 -4.05 4.51 9.03
CA VAL A 46 -4.44 3.41 8.13
C VAL A 46 -5.78 3.72 7.46
N GLU A 47 -6.69 4.42 8.14
CA GLU A 47 -8.00 4.82 7.61
C GLU A 47 -7.83 5.78 6.42
N GLU A 48 -6.95 6.78 6.53
CA GLU A 48 -6.65 7.70 5.42
C GLU A 48 -6.06 6.98 4.19
N LEU A 49 -5.29 5.91 4.40
CA LEU A 49 -4.80 5.06 3.30
C LEU A 49 -5.93 4.27 2.64
N LEU A 50 -6.88 3.76 3.43
CA LEU A 50 -8.03 3.03 2.91
C LEU A 50 -8.96 3.95 2.12
N ASP A 51 -9.22 5.17 2.61
CA ASP A 51 -10.01 6.17 1.91
C ASP A 51 -9.37 6.52 0.55
N LYS A 52 -8.04 6.68 0.51
CA LYS A 52 -7.31 6.87 -0.75
C LYS A 52 -7.44 5.69 -1.71
N ILE A 53 -7.44 4.47 -1.21
CA ILE A 53 -7.61 3.28 -2.07
C ILE A 53 -8.99 3.28 -2.71
N GLU A 54 -10.05 3.61 -1.95
CA GLU A 54 -11.39 3.71 -2.51
C GLU A 54 -11.50 4.87 -3.52
N GLU A 55 -10.92 6.05 -3.22
CA GLU A 55 -10.81 7.16 -4.17
C GLU A 55 -10.17 6.72 -5.50
N PHE A 56 -9.03 6.01 -5.43
CA PHE A 56 -8.37 5.51 -6.64
C PHE A 56 -9.19 4.44 -7.39
N LYS A 57 -10.00 3.63 -6.70
CA LYS A 57 -10.91 2.68 -7.37
C LYS A 57 -12.02 3.43 -8.12
N GLU A 58 -12.58 4.47 -7.52
CA GLU A 58 -13.60 5.31 -8.15
C GLU A 58 -13.05 6.03 -9.40
N GLU A 59 -11.78 6.41 -9.37
CA GLU A 59 -11.06 6.96 -10.52
C GLU A 59 -10.70 5.92 -11.61
N GLY A 60 -10.99 4.62 -11.38
CA GLY A 60 -10.68 3.55 -12.33
C GLY A 60 -9.21 3.12 -12.34
N CYS A 61 -8.50 3.23 -11.21
CA CYS A 61 -7.11 2.83 -11.12
C CYS A 61 -6.95 1.30 -11.12
N LYS A 62 -6.33 0.78 -12.19
CA LYS A 62 -6.08 -0.66 -12.42
C LYS A 62 -5.30 -1.38 -11.33
N LEU A 63 -4.56 -0.64 -10.49
CA LEU A 63 -3.85 -1.21 -9.35
C LEU A 63 -4.81 -1.79 -8.30
N PHE A 64 -6.05 -1.31 -8.25
CA PHE A 64 -7.05 -1.66 -7.25
C PHE A 64 -8.30 -2.36 -7.80
N GLU A 65 -8.27 -2.77 -9.08
CA GLU A 65 -9.33 -3.57 -9.74
C GLU A 65 -9.47 -5.00 -9.18
#